data_AF-A0A2M8J2K0-F1
#
_entry.id   AF-A0A2M8J2K0-F1
#
_cell.length_a   1.000
_cell.length_b   1.000
_cell.length_c   1.000
_cell.angle_alpha   90.00
_cell.angle_beta   90.00
_cell.angle_gamma   90.00
#
_symmetry.space_group_name_H-M   'P 1'
#
loop_
_entity.id
_entity.type
_entity.pdbx_description
1 polymer ?
#
loop_
_entity_poly.entity_id
_entity_poly.type
_entity_poly.pdbx_seq_one_letter_code
_entity_poly.pdbx_strand_id
1 'polypeptide(L)'
;MGFAGPRLDAEKAALKKARAFAAALARIYPPPQTLPVAPPDDTLICRCEDVRAGDIRAAIAEGAHENFAVKTWTRAGMGPCQGRICGAGIAAALAEAGVPADRASYNRAHLPLRPVPLPLMRAAMERQAELETMT
;
A
#
# COMPACT_ATOMS: atom_id res chain seq x y z
N MET A 1 27.79 14.13 -13.24
CA MET A 1 27.65 12.72 -13.68
C MET A 1 26.41 12.62 -14.53
N GLY A 2 26.59 12.50 -15.86
CA GLY A 2 25.49 12.49 -16.82
C GLY A 2 24.68 11.21 -16.71
N PHE A 3 23.49 11.30 -16.13
CA PHE A 3 22.48 10.27 -16.26
C PHE A 3 21.90 10.41 -17.67
N ALA A 4 22.37 9.59 -18.61
CA ALA A 4 21.68 9.48 -19.90
C ALA A 4 20.29 8.89 -19.59
N GLY A 5 19.25 9.72 -19.69
CA GLY A 5 17.88 9.28 -19.48
C GLY A 5 17.58 8.06 -20.37
N PRO A 6 16.76 7.11 -19.91
CA PRO A 6 16.52 5.90 -20.66
C PRO A 6 15.91 6.22 -22.03
N ARG A 7 16.24 5.43 -23.05
CA ARG A 7 15.65 5.58 -24.39
C ARG A 7 14.15 5.33 -24.30
N LEU A 8 13.36 6.41 -24.32
CA LEU A 8 11.93 6.38 -24.04
C LEU A 8 11.16 5.36 -24.90
N ASP A 9 11.53 5.17 -26.17
CA ASP A 9 10.84 4.23 -27.06
C ASP A 9 11.11 2.76 -26.69
N ALA A 10 12.34 2.45 -26.29
CA ALA A 10 12.69 1.12 -25.79
C ALA A 10 11.96 0.82 -24.47
N GLU A 11 11.91 1.79 -23.56
CA GLU A 11 11.16 1.68 -22.30
C GLU A 11 9.65 1.53 -22.53
N LYS A 12 9.07 2.27 -23.48
CA LYS A 12 7.65 2.14 -23.86
C LYS A 12 7.36 0.74 -24.40
N ALA A 13 8.22 0.20 -25.26
CA ALA A 13 8.06 -1.15 -25.80
C ALA A 13 8.18 -2.21 -24.69
N ALA A 14 9.17 -2.07 -23.79
CA ALA A 14 9.34 -2.95 -22.64
C ALA A 14 8.12 -2.90 -21.70
N LEU A 15 7.63 -1.69 -21.39
CA LEU A 15 6.45 -1.48 -20.57
C LEU A 15 5.19 -2.09 -21.21
N LYS A 16 5.02 -1.97 -22.53
CA LYS A 16 3.90 -2.60 -23.25
C LYS A 16 3.94 -4.12 -23.10
N LYS A 17 5.11 -4.74 -23.29
CA LYS A 17 5.29 -6.19 -23.11
C LYS A 17 5.03 -6.62 -21.66
N ALA A 18 5.57 -5.88 -20.68
CA ALA A 18 5.36 -6.15 -19.25
C ALA A 18 3.88 -6.05 -18.86
N ARG A 19 3.16 -5.03 -19.36
CA ARG A 19 1.72 -4.88 -19.13
C ARG A 19 0.91 -6.01 -19.75
N ALA A 20 1.23 -6.43 -20.98
CA ALA A 20 0.55 -7.55 -21.64
C ALA A 20 0.72 -8.85 -20.84
N PHE A 21 1.94 -9.11 -20.35
CA PHE A 21 2.23 -10.25 -19.48
C PHE A 21 1.47 -10.17 -18.14
N ALA A 22 1.48 -9.02 -17.48
CA ALA A 22 0.73 -8.81 -16.24
C ALA A 22 -0.79 -9.02 -16.44
N ALA A 23 -1.35 -8.56 -17.57
CA ALA A 23 -2.75 -8.81 -17.91
C ALA A 23 -3.05 -10.30 -18.13
N ALA A 24 -2.13 -11.05 -18.75
CA ALA A 24 -2.27 -12.49 -18.91
C ALA A 24 -2.24 -13.21 -17.55
N LEU A 25 -1.30 -12.84 -16.66
CA LEU A 25 -1.24 -13.38 -15.31
C LEU A 25 -2.51 -13.10 -14.50
N ALA A 26 -3.03 -11.87 -14.57
CA ALA A 26 -4.25 -11.50 -13.84
C ALA A 26 -5.48 -12.31 -14.27
N ARG A 27 -5.52 -12.80 -15.52
CA ARG A 27 -6.60 -13.70 -16.00
C ARG A 27 -6.46 -15.11 -15.47
N ILE A 28 -5.23 -15.59 -15.29
CA ILE A 28 -4.94 -16.95 -14.79
C ILE A 28 -5.10 -16.99 -13.27
N TYR A 29 -4.71 -15.92 -12.58
CA TYR A 29 -4.77 -15.77 -11.13
C TYR A 29 -5.66 -14.58 -10.74
N PRO A 30 -6.98 -14.67 -10.94
CA PRO A 30 -7.88 -13.60 -10.54
C PRO A 30 -7.82 -13.43 -9.01
N PRO A 31 -7.74 -12.18 -8.49
CA PRO A 31 -7.84 -11.96 -7.07
C PRO A 31 -9.22 -12.42 -6.58
N PRO A 32 -9.30 -13.07 -5.41
CA PRO A 32 -10.59 -13.48 -4.85
C PRO A 32 -11.43 -12.23 -4.55
N GLN A 33 -12.70 -12.23 -4.97
CA GLN A 33 -13.60 -11.09 -4.73
C GLN A 33 -14.03 -10.97 -3.26
N THR A 34 -13.99 -12.10 -2.55
CA THR A 34 -14.24 -12.20 -1.11
C THR A 34 -13.23 -13.15 -0.52
N LEU A 35 -12.85 -12.94 0.74
CA LEU A 35 -12.16 -13.99 1.49
C LEU A 35 -13.18 -15.10 1.74
N PRO A 36 -12.90 -16.36 1.34
CA PRO A 36 -13.86 -17.45 1.47
C PRO A 36 -14.17 -17.81 2.93
N VAL A 37 -13.28 -17.43 3.86
CA VAL A 37 -13.45 -17.61 5.32
C VAL A 37 -12.84 -16.40 6.01
N ALA A 38 -13.60 -15.78 6.92
CA ALA A 38 -13.09 -14.73 7.80
C ALA A 38 -12.03 -15.32 8.75
N PRO A 39 -10.84 -14.72 8.85
CA PRO A 39 -9.77 -15.27 9.69
C PRO A 39 -10.16 -15.25 11.18
N PRO A 40 -9.74 -16.26 11.98
CA PRO A 40 -9.88 -16.26 13.44
C PRO A 40 -9.30 -15.00 14.10
N ASP A 41 -9.82 -14.61 15.28
CA ASP A 41 -9.42 -13.37 15.98
C ASP A 41 -7.92 -13.29 16.28
N ASP A 42 -7.27 -14.42 16.53
CA ASP A 42 -5.84 -14.50 16.82
C ASP A 42 -4.96 -14.40 15.57
N THR A 43 -5.54 -14.38 14.37
CA THR A 43 -4.79 -14.32 13.11
C THR A 43 -4.09 -12.98 12.98
N LEU A 44 -2.77 -13.02 12.78
CA LEU A 44 -1.97 -11.82 12.57
C LEU A 44 -2.26 -11.18 11.20
N ILE A 45 -2.79 -9.96 11.19
CA ILE A 45 -3.09 -9.21 9.96
C ILE A 45 -1.97 -8.22 9.65
N CYS A 46 -1.50 -7.45 10.64
CA CYS A 46 -0.37 -6.55 10.50
C CYS A 46 0.86 -7.06 11.23
N ARG A 47 1.73 -7.78 10.51
CA ARG A 47 3.01 -8.25 11.06
C ARG A 47 3.90 -7.15 11.62
N CYS A 48 3.88 -5.96 11.03
CA CYS A 48 4.80 -4.89 11.44
C CYS A 48 4.45 -4.27 12.79
N GLU A 49 3.16 -4.24 13.15
CA GLU A 49 2.65 -3.59 14.36
C GLU A 49 2.01 -4.59 15.32
N ASP A 50 2.19 -5.89 15.05
CA ASP A 50 1.62 -7.03 15.79
C ASP A 50 0.09 -7.00 15.97
N VAL A 51 -0.64 -6.52 14.96
CA VAL A 51 -2.11 -6.37 15.01
C VAL A 51 -2.82 -7.59 14.44
N ARG A 52 -3.77 -8.14 15.21
CA ARG A 52 -4.56 -9.33 14.86
C ARG A 52 -5.93 -8.96 14.28
N ALA A 53 -6.61 -9.94 13.69
CA ALA A 53 -7.93 -9.77 13.11
C ALA A 53 -8.95 -9.31 14.17
N GLY A 54 -8.86 -9.85 15.39
CA GLY A 54 -9.72 -9.47 16.52
C GLY A 54 -9.55 -8.00 16.91
N ASP A 55 -8.32 -7.49 16.92
CA ASP A 55 -8.04 -6.07 17.25
C ASP A 55 -8.69 -5.12 16.24
N ILE A 56 -8.62 -5.48 14.95
CA ILE A 56 -9.27 -4.71 13.87
C ILE A 56 -10.79 -4.76 14.01
N ARG A 57 -11.36 -5.95 14.27
CA ARG A 57 -12.81 -6.10 14.47
C ARG A 57 -13.30 -5.32 15.70
N ALA A 58 -12.56 -5.35 16.80
CA ALA A 58 -12.86 -4.57 17.99
C ALA A 58 -12.86 -3.07 17.68
N ALA A 59 -11.81 -2.57 17.02
CA ALA A 59 -11.75 -1.16 16.61
C ALA A 59 -12.91 -0.75 15.70
N ILE A 60 -13.30 -1.61 14.74
CA ILE A 60 -14.45 -1.37 13.87
C ILE A 60 -15.74 -1.32 14.70
N ALA A 61 -15.96 -2.28 15.60
CA ALA A 61 -17.13 -2.33 16.47
C ALA A 61 -17.25 -1.10 17.39
N GLU A 62 -16.12 -0.51 17.79
CA GLU A 62 -16.05 0.70 18.60
C GLU A 62 -16.18 2.01 17.78
N GLY A 63 -16.22 1.93 16.45
CA GLY A 63 -16.53 3.05 15.56
C GLY A 63 -15.48 3.40 14.51
N ALA A 64 -14.42 2.60 14.33
CA ALA A 64 -13.41 2.81 13.30
C ALA A 64 -13.91 2.41 11.88
N HIS A 65 -14.97 3.06 11.39
CA HIS A 65 -15.65 2.72 10.12
C HIS A 65 -14.97 3.30 8.86
N GLU A 66 -13.64 3.38 8.85
CA GLU A 66 -12.82 3.79 7.70
C GLU A 66 -11.41 3.23 7.87
N ASN A 67 -10.72 2.94 6.76
CA ASN A 67 -9.34 2.42 6.78
C ASN A 67 -8.36 3.33 7.54
N PHE A 68 -8.52 4.65 7.43
CA PHE A 68 -7.70 5.60 8.18
C PHE A 68 -8.01 5.60 9.68
N ALA A 69 -9.28 5.39 10.06
CA ALA A 69 -9.67 5.24 11.46
C ALA A 69 -9.07 3.96 12.05
N VAL A 70 -9.20 2.81 11.37
CA VAL A 70 -8.58 1.54 11.80
C VAL A 70 -7.07 1.71 11.96
N LYS A 71 -6.40 2.34 10.99
CA LYS A 71 -4.97 2.66 11.06
C LYS A 71 -4.64 3.50 12.29
N THR A 72 -5.42 4.52 12.58
CA THR A 72 -5.17 5.45 13.70
C THR A 72 -5.35 4.75 15.05
N TRP A 73 -6.34 3.87 15.17
CA TRP A 73 -6.70 3.21 16.43
C TRP A 73 -5.80 2.00 16.72
N THR A 74 -5.50 1.19 15.71
CA THR A 74 -4.77 -0.07 15.87
C THR A 74 -3.30 0.01 15.48
N ARG A 75 -2.88 1.10 14.84
CA ARG A 75 -1.60 1.25 14.15
C ARG A 75 -1.41 0.39 12.90
N ALA A 76 -2.35 -0.49 12.56
CA ALA A 76 -2.23 -1.35 11.38
C ALA A 76 -1.98 -0.53 10.11
N GLY A 77 -0.85 -0.81 9.44
CA GLY A 77 -0.40 -0.08 8.25
C GLY A 77 0.56 1.09 8.51
N MET A 78 0.97 1.34 9.76
CA MET A 78 2.01 2.34 10.10
C MET A 78 3.44 1.81 10.10
N GLY A 79 3.62 0.50 9.98
CA GLY A 79 4.96 -0.11 9.92
C GLY A 79 5.74 0.23 8.65
N PRO A 80 6.99 -0.25 8.50
CA PRO A 80 7.82 0.01 7.31
C PRO A 80 7.21 -0.53 5.99
N CYS A 81 6.26 -1.46 6.10
CA CYS A 81 5.48 -1.94 4.96
C CYS A 81 4.41 -0.94 4.48
N GLN A 82 4.09 0.09 5.27
CA GLN A 82 3.11 1.14 4.98
C GLN A 82 1.78 0.58 4.46
N GLY A 83 1.27 -0.49 5.09
CA GLY A 83 -0.01 -1.10 4.73
C GLY A 83 0.00 -1.98 3.47
N ARG A 84 1.14 -2.17 2.78
CA ARG A 84 1.21 -3.00 1.56
C ARG A 84 0.82 -4.46 1.76
N ILE A 85 1.02 -4.98 2.98
CA ILE A 85 0.72 -6.38 3.32
C ILE A 85 -0.66 -6.49 3.97
N CYS A 86 -0.95 -5.66 4.97
CA CYS A 86 -2.18 -5.76 5.75
C CYS A 86 -3.37 -4.99 5.17
N GLY A 87 -3.17 -4.10 4.19
CA GLY A 87 -4.20 -3.19 3.69
C GLY A 87 -5.42 -3.91 3.11
N ALA A 88 -5.22 -5.00 2.38
CA ALA A 88 -6.31 -5.82 1.86
C ALA A 88 -7.10 -6.52 2.98
N GLY A 89 -6.42 -6.96 4.05
CA GLY A 89 -7.07 -7.56 5.22
C GLY A 89 -7.92 -6.57 6.00
N ILE A 90 -7.42 -5.33 6.17
CA ILE A 90 -8.19 -4.23 6.80
C ILE A 90 -9.42 -3.89 5.94
N ALA A 91 -9.23 -3.76 4.62
CA ALA A 91 -10.32 -3.46 3.69
C ALA A 91 -11.39 -4.56 3.70
N ALA A 92 -10.98 -5.84 3.76
CA ALA A 92 -11.90 -6.97 3.88
C ALA A 92 -12.70 -6.93 5.18
N ALA A 93 -12.06 -6.69 6.33
CA ALA A 93 -12.77 -6.57 7.62
C ALA A 93 -13.77 -5.41 7.65
N LEU A 94 -13.43 -4.27 7.05
CA LEU A 94 -14.34 -3.14 6.89
C LEU A 94 -15.53 -3.49 5.98
N ALA A 95 -15.27 -4.16 4.85
CA ALA A 95 -16.32 -4.60 3.93
C ALA A 95 -17.26 -5.63 4.59
N GLU A 96 -16.71 -6.57 5.38
CA GLU A 96 -17.49 -7.52 6.19
C GLU A 96 -18.40 -6.82 7.20
N ALA A 97 -17.93 -5.70 7.78
CA ALA A 97 -18.71 -4.85 8.67
C ALA A 97 -19.71 -3.92 7.95
N GLY A 98 -19.85 -4.05 6.62
CA GLY A 98 -20.78 -3.25 5.83
C GLY A 98 -20.31 -1.83 5.52
N VAL A 99 -19.03 -1.52 5.74
CA VAL A 99 -18.46 -0.22 5.39
C VAL A 99 -18.39 -0.07 3.87
N PRO A 100 -18.93 1.02 3.30
CA PRO A 100 -18.88 1.26 1.86
C PRO A 100 -17.45 1.26 1.29
N ALA A 101 -17.31 0.81 0.04
CA ALA A 101 -16.01 0.57 -0.60
C ALA A 101 -15.10 1.80 -0.68
N ASP A 102 -15.66 3.01 -0.78
CA ASP A 102 -14.92 4.28 -0.78
C ASP A 102 -14.20 4.53 0.56
N ARG A 103 -14.80 4.09 1.68
CA ARG A 103 -14.23 4.21 3.04
C ARG A 103 -13.42 2.97 3.46
N ALA A 104 -13.78 1.81 2.96
CA ALA A 104 -13.06 0.55 3.19
C ALA A 104 -11.75 0.47 2.37
N SER A 105 -11.59 1.34 1.36
CA SER A 105 -10.43 1.40 0.46
C SER A 105 -9.10 1.65 1.18
N TYR A 106 -8.00 1.62 0.44
CA TYR A 106 -6.65 1.77 0.97
C TYR A 106 -6.35 3.19 1.47
N ASN A 107 -5.54 3.26 2.53
CA ASN A 107 -4.95 4.51 2.98
C ASN A 107 -4.13 5.20 1.87
N ARG A 108 -4.17 6.53 1.86
CA ARG A 108 -3.34 7.35 0.96
C ARG A 108 -1.86 7.01 1.15
N ALA A 109 -1.17 6.76 0.04
CA ALA A 109 0.28 6.56 0.05
C ALA A 109 0.98 7.89 0.28
N HIS A 110 1.89 7.92 1.25
CA HIS A 110 2.78 9.06 1.50
C HIS A 110 4.16 8.79 0.92
N LEU A 111 4.81 9.85 0.44
CA LEU A 111 6.23 9.78 0.06
C LEU A 111 7.10 9.79 1.33
N PRO A 112 8.21 9.02 1.35
CA PRO A 112 8.67 8.10 0.30
C PRO A 112 7.91 6.76 0.29
N LEU A 113 7.65 6.18 -0.89
CA LEU A 113 6.89 4.92 -1.06
C LEU A 113 7.50 3.71 -0.32
N ARG A 114 8.81 3.73 -0.16
CA ARG A 114 9.60 2.77 0.63
C ARG A 114 10.53 3.56 1.55
N PRO A 115 10.90 3.04 2.72
CA PRO A 115 11.93 3.68 3.54
C PRO A 115 13.20 3.93 2.72
N VAL A 116 13.68 5.17 2.76
CA VAL A 116 14.90 5.62 2.08
C VAL A 116 15.91 6.03 3.14
N PRO A 117 17.20 5.65 3.04
CA PRO A 117 18.23 6.12 3.95
C PRO A 117 18.29 7.66 3.97
N LEU A 118 18.40 8.24 5.16
CA LEU A 118 18.47 9.70 5.33
C LEU A 118 19.57 10.37 4.48
N PRO A 119 20.78 9.79 4.32
CA PRO A 119 21.81 10.37 3.45
C PRO A 119 21.38 10.46 1.97
N LEU A 120 20.63 9.46 1.47
CA LEU A 120 20.13 9.47 0.10
C LEU A 120 19.04 10.54 -0.08
N MET A 121 18.15 10.67 0.91
CA MET A 121 17.11 11.71 0.89
C MET A 121 17.72 13.12 0.91
N ARG A 122 18.74 13.34 1.74
CA ARG A 122 19.51 14.60 1.78
C ARG A 122 20.12 14.92 0.42
N ALA A 123 20.85 13.97 -0.16
CA ALA A 123 21.49 14.15 -1.47
C ALA A 123 20.45 14.43 -2.58
N ALA A 124 19.28 13.78 -2.53
CA ALA A 124 18.20 14.04 -3.48
C ALA A 124 17.61 15.46 -3.32
N MET A 125 17.39 15.92 -2.09
CA MET A 125 16.89 17.27 -1.81
C MET A 125 17.88 18.35 -2.25
N GLU A 126 19.18 18.18 -1.99
CA GLU A 126 20.24 19.08 -2.46
C GLU A 126 20.25 19.17 -4.00
N ARG A 127 20.14 18.03 -4.69
CA ARG A 127 20.06 18.00 -6.16
C ARG A 127 18.82 18.66 -6.70
N GLN A 128 17.68 18.54 -6.02
CA GLN A 128 16.46 19.19 -6.47
C GLN A 128 16.57 20.72 -6.34
N ALA A 129 17.14 21.23 -5.24
CA ALA A 129 17.40 22.65 -5.09
C ALA A 129 18.35 23.20 -6.17
N GLU A 130 19.42 22.46 -6.50
CA GLU A 130 20.31 22.83 -7.61
C GLU A 130 19.55 22.95 -8.94
N LEU A 131 18.70 21.97 -9.27
CA LEU A 131 17.89 21.99 -10.49
C LEU A 131 16.90 23.16 -10.54
N GLU A 132 16.22 23.46 -9.42
CA GLU A 132 15.28 24.57 -9.31
C GLU A 132 15.97 25.93 -9.48
N THR A 133 17.22 26.07 -9.04
CA THR A 133 18.03 27.30 -9.23
C THR A 133 18.64 27.47 -10.61
N MET A 134 18.72 26.39 -11.40
CA MET A 134 19.25 26.42 -12.77
C MET A 134 18.17 26.72 -13.84
N THR A 135 16.91 26.81 -13.42
CA THR A 135 15.75 27.10 -14.28
C THR A 135 15.37 28.56 -14.17
#